data_AF-A0AAV5RH23-F1
#
_entry.id   AF-A0AAV5RH23-F1
#
_cell.length_a   1.000
_cell.length_b   1.000
_cell.length_c   1.000
_cell.angle_alpha   90.00
_cell.angle_beta   90.00
_cell.angle_gamma   90.00
#
_symmetry.space_group_name_H-M   'P 1'
#
loop_
_entity.id
_entity.type
_entity.pdbx_description
1 polymer ?
#
loop_
_entity_poly.entity_id
_entity_poly.type
_entity_poly.pdbx_seq_one_letter_code
_entity_poly.pdbx_strand_id
1 'polypeptide(L)'
;MVKPLRVGLLLSRTPIITPKPAPFLQAYYKYMSELEKRLMWTFPSFFFFKKGTLTQRKFNELQKGPIARNKNIIFAQGEPDVHFNRDRRFKQEIILEPDEQEKVREQPTVTEADTKNDIKSLERKIEQTLYLLVNLKSENKWKLPSFEVPDNARSLHYAADNGLRSLGGDSMNTWTVSYTPAAVLKSKDNVPEFLIKKHILQGVFQPDANVEFAWLCKNEIKEKVDEDYFKQIEVLL
;
A
#
# COMPACT_ATOMS: atom_id res chain seq x y z
N MET A 1 -14.84 -42.21 16.25
CA MET A 1 -13.99 -41.14 16.81
C MET A 1 -14.26 -39.87 16.03
N VAL A 2 -14.77 -38.82 16.68
CA VAL A 2 -14.92 -37.49 16.07
C VAL A 2 -13.50 -36.95 15.89
N LYS A 3 -13.09 -36.64 14.66
CA LYS A 3 -11.78 -36.04 14.41
C LYS A 3 -11.80 -34.61 14.94
N PRO A 4 -10.74 -34.14 15.63
CA PRO A 4 -10.69 -32.77 16.10
C PRO A 4 -10.74 -31.83 14.89
N LEU A 5 -11.49 -30.74 15.02
CA LEU A 5 -11.61 -29.70 14.00
C LEU A 5 -10.65 -28.57 14.35
N ARG A 6 -9.88 -28.08 13.38
CA ARG A 6 -9.00 -26.93 13.58
C ARG A 6 -9.46 -25.73 12.77
N VAL A 7 -9.25 -24.56 13.33
CA VAL A 7 -9.47 -23.28 12.66
C VAL A 7 -8.17 -22.52 12.67
N GLY A 8 -7.65 -22.26 11.48
CA GLY A 8 -6.52 -21.39 11.27
C GLY A 8 -6.98 -19.97 10.97
N LEU A 9 -6.11 -19.00 11.26
CA LEU A 9 -6.39 -17.59 11.08
C LEU A 9 -5.39 -16.95 10.14
N LEU A 10 -5.88 -16.37 9.04
CA LEU A 10 -5.11 -15.48 8.19
C LEU A 10 -5.37 -14.03 8.62
N LEU A 11 -4.61 -13.56 9.59
CA LEU A 11 -4.68 -12.16 10.04
C LEU A 11 -3.76 -11.30 9.18
N SER A 12 -4.32 -10.28 8.53
CA SER A 12 -3.60 -9.45 7.55
C SER A 12 -3.70 -7.96 7.87
N ARG A 13 -2.58 -7.25 7.80
CA ARG A 13 -2.51 -5.79 7.83
C ARG A 13 -2.42 -5.31 6.38
N THR A 14 -3.42 -4.58 5.92
CA THR A 14 -3.48 -4.03 4.55
C THR A 14 -2.40 -2.97 4.32
N PRO A 15 -1.93 -2.77 3.08
CA PRO A 15 -1.02 -1.66 2.79
C PRO A 15 -1.71 -0.32 3.09
N ILE A 16 -1.00 0.61 3.73
CA ILE A 16 -1.54 1.92 4.11
C ILE A 16 -1.19 2.96 3.03
N ILE A 17 -0.07 2.77 2.33
CA ILE A 17 0.35 3.60 1.19
C ILE A 17 0.29 2.83 -0.11
N THR A 18 0.20 3.55 -1.22
CA THR A 18 0.25 2.98 -2.57
C THR A 18 1.61 2.33 -2.83
N PRO A 19 1.65 1.12 -3.41
CA PRO A 19 2.90 0.43 -3.71
C PRO A 19 3.69 1.17 -4.78
N LYS A 20 5.03 1.09 -4.70
CA LYS A 20 5.90 1.66 -5.72
C LYS A 20 5.71 0.92 -7.05
N PRO A 21 5.39 1.65 -8.15
CA PRO A 21 5.24 1.02 -9.46
C PRO A 21 6.58 0.48 -9.98
N ALA A 22 6.51 -0.53 -10.84
CA ALA A 22 7.68 -1.08 -11.52
C ALA A 22 8.38 -0.02 -12.40
N PRO A 23 9.69 -0.14 -12.68
CA PRO A 23 10.44 0.86 -13.47
C PRO A 23 9.85 1.12 -14.86
N PHE A 24 9.35 0.07 -15.53
CA PHE A 24 8.67 0.21 -16.82
C PHE A 24 7.41 1.08 -16.71
N LEU A 25 6.61 0.83 -15.68
CA LEU A 25 5.34 1.51 -15.46
C LEU A 25 5.57 2.99 -15.08
N GLN A 26 6.63 3.28 -14.31
CA GLN A 26 7.10 4.65 -14.07
C GLN A 26 7.45 5.37 -15.36
N ALA A 27 8.22 4.72 -16.25
CA ALA A 27 8.58 5.30 -17.55
C ALA A 27 7.35 5.52 -18.44
N TYR A 28 6.40 4.59 -18.44
CA TYR A 28 5.13 4.71 -19.14
C TYR A 28 4.30 5.90 -18.63
N TYR A 29 4.12 6.06 -17.31
CA TYR A 29 3.40 7.20 -16.75
C TYR A 29 4.09 8.53 -17.02
N LYS A 30 5.43 8.57 -16.98
CA LYS A 30 6.19 9.76 -17.37
C LYS A 30 5.89 10.13 -18.83
N TYR A 31 5.96 9.16 -19.74
CA TYR A 31 5.65 9.36 -21.15
C TYR A 31 4.21 9.86 -21.37
N MET A 32 3.24 9.22 -20.71
CA MET A 32 1.83 9.65 -20.79
C MET A 32 1.64 11.06 -20.23
N SER A 33 2.30 11.41 -19.13
CA SER A 33 2.28 12.76 -18.57
C SER A 33 2.89 13.80 -19.53
N GLU A 34 3.93 13.44 -20.29
CA GLU A 34 4.54 14.31 -21.28
C GLU A 34 3.64 14.51 -22.51
N LEU A 35 2.99 13.44 -22.99
CA LEU A 35 1.98 13.52 -24.04
C LEU A 35 0.79 14.37 -23.61
N GLU A 36 0.30 14.17 -22.39
CA GLU A 36 -0.77 14.97 -21.82
C GLU A 36 -0.35 16.44 -21.79
N LYS A 37 0.81 16.79 -21.22
CA LYS A 37 1.33 18.17 -21.22
C LYS A 37 1.46 18.77 -22.62
N ARG A 38 1.73 17.95 -23.65
CA ARG A 38 1.78 18.41 -25.04
C ARG A 38 0.39 18.70 -25.61
N LEU A 39 -0.61 17.88 -25.27
CA LEU A 39 -1.99 17.96 -25.78
C LEU A 39 -2.90 18.86 -24.94
N MET A 40 -2.52 19.15 -23.69
CA MET A 40 -3.22 20.05 -22.80
C MET A 40 -3.50 21.38 -23.48
N TRP A 41 -4.63 21.97 -23.12
CA TRP A 41 -5.01 23.31 -23.58
C TRP A 41 -4.16 24.39 -22.90
N THR A 42 -4.27 25.61 -23.42
CA THR A 42 -3.69 26.79 -22.77
C THR A 42 -4.27 26.93 -21.38
N PHE A 43 -3.42 27.15 -20.37
CA PHE A 43 -3.91 27.47 -19.04
C PHE A 43 -4.63 28.82 -19.05
N PRO A 44 -5.92 28.87 -18.64
CA PRO A 44 -6.72 30.09 -18.69
C PRO A 44 -6.40 31.01 -17.51
N SER A 45 -5.22 31.65 -17.53
CA SER A 45 -4.74 32.50 -16.44
C SER A 45 -5.72 33.63 -16.09
N PHE A 46 -6.43 34.17 -17.08
CA PHE A 46 -7.43 35.23 -16.89
C PHE A 46 -8.64 34.81 -16.04
N PHE A 47 -8.93 33.52 -15.93
CA PHE A 47 -10.03 33.00 -15.11
C PHE A 47 -9.64 33.01 -13.63
N PHE A 48 -8.47 32.46 -13.32
CA PHE A 48 -7.92 32.31 -11.97
C PHE A 48 -7.35 33.63 -11.41
N PHE A 49 -6.63 34.39 -12.24
CA PHE A 49 -6.02 35.66 -11.87
C PHE A 49 -6.78 36.82 -12.50
N LYS A 50 -7.45 37.62 -11.64
CA LYS A 50 -8.19 38.79 -12.11
C LYS A 50 -7.24 39.86 -12.63
N LYS A 51 -7.70 40.61 -13.64
CA LYS A 51 -6.89 41.66 -14.27
C LYS A 51 -6.58 42.77 -13.27
N GLY A 52 -5.32 43.20 -13.20
CA GLY A 52 -4.89 44.31 -12.35
C GLY A 52 -4.63 43.94 -10.88
N THR A 53 -4.64 42.66 -10.52
CA THR A 53 -4.30 42.24 -9.16
C THR A 53 -2.79 42.03 -8.98
N LEU A 54 -2.32 42.16 -7.73
CA LEU A 54 -0.95 41.81 -7.37
C LEU A 54 -0.64 40.33 -7.67
N THR A 55 -1.62 39.45 -7.49
CA THR A 55 -1.48 38.01 -7.78
C THR A 55 -1.24 37.74 -9.26
N GLN A 56 -1.94 38.44 -10.16
CA GLN A 56 -1.71 38.34 -11.60
C GLN A 56 -0.30 38.83 -11.97
N ARG A 57 0.12 39.94 -11.37
CA ARG A 57 1.46 40.51 -11.61
C ARG A 57 2.55 39.52 -11.21
N LYS A 58 2.49 38.97 -10.00
CA LYS A 58 3.43 37.93 -9.53
C LYS A 58 3.46 36.73 -10.48
N PHE A 59 2.29 36.19 -10.84
CA PHE A 59 2.20 35.07 -11.77
C PHE A 59 2.88 35.38 -13.13
N ASN A 60 2.63 36.56 -13.69
CA ASN A 60 3.23 36.98 -14.95
C ASN A 60 4.75 37.22 -14.85
N GLU A 61 5.24 37.71 -13.71
CA GLU A 61 6.68 37.90 -13.44
C GLU A 61 7.44 36.56 -13.43
N LEU A 62 6.79 35.46 -12.99
CA LEU A 62 7.36 34.11 -13.01
C LEU A 62 7.30 33.42 -14.37
N GLN A 63 6.28 33.73 -15.19
CA GLN A 63 6.11 33.07 -16.48
C GLN A 63 7.09 33.58 -17.53
N LYS A 64 7.59 32.66 -18.37
CA LYS A 64 8.28 33.02 -19.60
C LYS A 64 7.29 33.08 -20.74
N GLY A 65 7.13 34.27 -21.34
CA GLY A 65 6.28 34.44 -22.53
C GLY A 65 6.85 33.73 -23.75
N PRO A 66 6.01 33.29 -24.71
CA PRO A 66 6.47 32.74 -25.97
C PRO A 66 7.08 33.83 -26.85
N ILE A 67 7.95 33.42 -27.77
CA ILE A 67 8.54 34.32 -28.77
C ILE A 67 7.45 34.70 -29.77
N ALA A 68 7.19 36.00 -29.91
CA ALA A 68 6.25 36.50 -30.91
C ALA A 68 6.82 36.38 -32.33
N ARG A 69 5.93 36.20 -33.31
CA ARG A 69 6.31 36.17 -34.73
C ARG A 69 6.88 37.53 -35.17
N ASN A 70 8.07 37.53 -35.75
CA ASN A 70 8.69 38.69 -36.37
C ASN A 70 9.02 38.39 -37.84
N LYS A 71 8.54 39.20 -38.78
CA LYS A 71 8.70 38.99 -40.23
C LYS A 71 10.16 39.11 -40.70
N ASN A 72 10.98 39.85 -39.96
CA ASN A 72 12.37 40.12 -40.35
C ASN A 72 13.35 39.04 -39.87
N ILE A 73 12.85 38.01 -39.18
CA ILE A 73 13.66 36.97 -38.54
C ILE A 73 13.22 35.61 -39.09
N ILE A 74 14.20 34.79 -39.47
CA ILE A 74 13.95 33.42 -39.90
C ILE A 74 13.98 32.50 -38.68
N PHE A 75 12.92 31.72 -38.48
CA PHE A 75 12.82 30.75 -37.40
C PHE A 75 13.09 29.33 -37.91
N ALA A 76 14.20 28.73 -37.50
CA ALA A 76 14.61 27.39 -37.94
C ALA A 76 13.59 26.28 -37.57
N GLN A 77 12.85 26.46 -36.47
CA GLN A 77 11.86 25.49 -35.97
C GLN A 77 10.43 25.78 -36.50
N GLY A 78 10.31 26.60 -37.55
CA GLY A 78 9.05 27.11 -38.08
C GLY A 78 8.61 28.43 -37.43
N GLU A 79 7.61 29.09 -38.02
CA GLU A 79 7.09 30.35 -37.49
C GLU A 79 6.26 30.15 -36.20
N PRO A 80 6.38 31.02 -35.18
CA PRO A 80 5.55 30.96 -33.97
C PRO A 80 4.05 31.13 -34.23
N ASP A 81 3.24 30.16 -33.78
CA ASP A 81 1.77 30.26 -33.71
C ASP A 81 1.34 30.51 -32.26
N VAL A 82 1.30 31.80 -31.89
CA VAL A 82 1.02 32.22 -30.51
C VAL A 82 -0.45 32.58 -30.35
N HIS A 83 -1.12 31.89 -29.43
CA HIS A 83 -2.49 32.17 -29.02
C HIS A 83 -2.62 32.11 -27.50
N PHE A 84 -3.34 33.06 -26.89
CA PHE A 84 -3.44 33.23 -25.43
C PHE A 84 -2.10 33.12 -24.69
N ASN A 85 -1.08 33.80 -25.21
CA ASN A 85 0.27 33.80 -24.64
C ASN A 85 0.92 32.40 -24.54
N ARG A 86 0.60 31.50 -25.47
CA ARG A 86 1.23 30.19 -25.65
C ARG A 86 1.53 29.93 -27.11
N ASP A 87 2.71 29.38 -27.40
CA ASP A 87 3.00 28.77 -28.71
C ASP A 87 2.33 27.40 -28.83
N ARG A 88 1.43 27.23 -29.80
CA ARG A 88 0.63 26.01 -30.00
C ARG A 88 1.46 24.81 -30.49
N ARG A 89 2.67 25.06 -30.97
CA ARG A 89 3.58 24.01 -31.47
C ARG A 89 4.22 23.20 -30.36
N PHE A 90 4.38 23.80 -29.18
CA PHE A 90 5.09 23.20 -28.05
C PHE A 90 4.17 22.99 -26.83
N LYS A 91 4.65 22.20 -25.86
CA LYS A 91 4.01 22.08 -24.55
C LYS A 91 4.13 23.41 -23.80
N GLN A 92 3.14 23.72 -22.97
CA GLN A 92 3.19 24.86 -22.07
C GLN A 92 3.70 24.39 -20.71
N GLU A 93 4.68 25.09 -20.15
CA GLU A 93 5.13 24.90 -18.78
C GLU A 93 4.76 26.13 -17.97
N ILE A 94 4.17 25.92 -16.79
CA ILE A 94 3.69 26.99 -15.92
C ILE A 94 4.50 26.92 -14.64
N ILE A 95 5.21 28.00 -14.34
CA ILE A 95 6.06 28.09 -13.16
C ILE A 95 5.22 28.67 -12.03
N LEU A 96 5.10 27.94 -10.92
CA LEU A 96 4.42 28.44 -9.74
C LEU A 96 5.45 28.91 -8.72
N GLU A 97 5.13 29.98 -8.00
CA GLU A 97 5.93 30.45 -6.88
C GLU A 97 5.94 29.34 -5.81
N PRO A 98 7.11 28.95 -5.27
CA PRO A 98 7.13 28.03 -4.15
C PRO A 98 6.53 28.73 -2.92
N ASP A 99 5.43 28.20 -2.39
CA ASP A 99 4.85 28.71 -1.15
C ASP A 99 5.88 28.57 -0.01
N GLU A 100 6.44 29.70 0.45
CA GLU A 100 7.46 29.71 1.51
C GLU A 100 6.90 29.32 2.88
N GLN A 101 5.59 29.49 3.09
CA GLN A 101 4.96 29.30 4.39
C GLN A 101 4.63 27.84 4.70
N GLU A 102 4.48 26.97 3.71
CA GLU A 102 4.20 25.54 3.93
C GLU A 102 4.82 24.69 2.82
N LYS A 103 6.16 24.49 2.87
CA LYS A 103 6.72 23.28 2.25
C LYS A 103 6.18 22.09 3.00
N VAL A 104 5.06 21.53 2.54
CA VAL A 104 4.50 20.28 3.06
C VAL A 104 5.60 19.23 2.98
N ARG A 105 6.18 18.89 4.13
CA ARG A 105 7.19 17.84 4.22
C ARG A 105 6.43 16.52 4.32
N GLU A 106 6.40 15.81 3.21
CA GLU A 106 5.91 14.43 3.20
C GLU A 106 6.72 13.60 4.19
N GLN A 107 6.03 12.78 4.98
CA GLN A 107 6.70 11.81 5.83
C GLN A 107 7.40 10.75 4.97
N PRO A 108 8.56 10.25 5.39
CA PRO A 108 9.27 9.24 4.63
C PRO A 108 8.43 7.96 4.53
N THR A 109 8.45 7.34 3.34
CA THR A 109 7.80 6.04 3.12
C THR A 109 8.51 4.88 3.83
N VAL A 110 9.78 5.08 4.21
CA VAL A 110 10.58 4.13 4.97
C VAL A 110 10.55 4.54 6.43
N THR A 111 10.05 3.65 7.29
CA THR A 111 9.92 3.90 8.73
C THR A 111 11.18 3.55 9.51
N GLU A 112 11.20 3.93 10.80
CA GLU A 112 12.25 3.45 11.73
C GLU A 112 12.20 1.92 11.92
N ALA A 113 11.01 1.32 11.84
CA ALA A 113 10.85 -0.13 11.93
C ALA A 113 11.47 -0.83 10.71
N ASP A 114 11.40 -0.19 9.53
CA ASP A 114 12.05 -0.69 8.32
C ASP A 114 13.57 -0.59 8.41
N THR A 115 14.12 0.51 8.92
CA THR A 115 15.58 0.65 9.06
C THR A 115 16.16 -0.31 10.10
N LYS A 116 15.40 -0.60 11.17
CA LYS A 116 15.76 -1.58 12.21
C LYS A 116 15.43 -3.03 11.82
N ASN A 117 14.71 -3.25 10.72
CA ASN A 117 14.14 -4.55 10.33
C ASN A 117 13.35 -5.22 11.48
N ASP A 118 12.55 -4.45 12.22
CA ASP A 118 11.76 -4.98 13.32
C ASP A 118 10.54 -5.76 12.80
N ILE A 119 10.63 -7.09 12.83
CA ILE A 119 9.61 -8.01 12.32
C ILE A 119 8.32 -7.99 13.17
N LYS A 120 8.37 -7.48 14.41
CA LYS A 120 7.21 -7.45 15.32
C LYS A 120 6.36 -6.19 15.15
N SER A 121 6.88 -5.15 14.52
CA SER A 121 6.16 -3.91 14.29
C SER A 121 5.20 -4.02 13.10
N LEU A 122 4.01 -3.40 13.25
CA LEU A 122 3.03 -3.23 12.17
C LEU A 122 3.39 -2.09 11.21
N GLU A 123 4.22 -1.15 11.67
CA GLU A 123 4.61 0.06 10.95
C GLU A 123 5.70 -0.19 9.91
N ARG A 124 6.34 -1.37 9.93
CA ARG A 124 7.28 -1.77 8.87
C ARG A 124 6.54 -2.04 7.56
N LYS A 125 7.17 -1.81 6.41
CA LYS A 125 6.68 -2.15 5.06
C LYS A 125 5.24 -1.70 4.82
N ILE A 126 5.01 -0.41 5.02
CA ILE A 126 3.68 0.22 4.91
C ILE A 126 3.02 -0.01 3.54
N GLU A 127 3.83 -0.18 2.49
CA GLU A 127 3.38 -0.41 1.10
C GLU A 127 2.94 -1.85 0.81
N GLN A 128 3.25 -2.80 1.70
CA GLN A 128 2.97 -4.23 1.50
C GLN A 128 1.95 -4.75 2.51
N THR A 129 1.25 -5.82 2.16
CA THR A 129 0.41 -6.57 3.10
C THR A 129 1.29 -7.39 4.04
N LEU A 130 1.08 -7.25 5.34
CA LEU A 130 1.72 -8.10 6.34
C LEU A 130 0.74 -9.15 6.85
N TYR A 131 1.26 -10.35 7.13
CA TYR A 131 0.50 -11.44 7.72
C TYR A 131 1.10 -11.82 9.06
N LEU A 132 0.23 -12.13 10.04
CA LEU A 132 0.66 -12.64 11.33
C LEU A 132 1.06 -14.11 11.19
N LEU A 133 2.30 -14.42 11.56
CA LEU A 133 2.78 -15.77 11.76
C LEU A 133 3.19 -15.98 13.20
N VAL A 134 3.01 -17.22 13.64
CA VAL A 134 3.25 -17.63 15.01
C VAL A 134 4.14 -18.87 15.02
N ASN A 135 5.07 -18.91 15.98
CA ASN A 135 5.90 -20.05 16.28
C ASN A 135 5.72 -20.41 17.76
N LEU A 136 5.21 -21.61 18.02
CA LEU A 136 5.18 -22.16 19.38
C LEU A 136 6.55 -22.76 19.69
N LYS A 137 7.15 -22.38 20.83
CA LYS A 137 8.47 -22.88 21.25
C LYS A 137 8.56 -24.41 21.31
N SER A 138 7.43 -25.10 21.53
CA SER A 138 7.33 -26.55 21.55
C SER A 138 7.48 -27.20 20.16
N GLU A 139 6.99 -26.55 19.11
CA GLU A 139 7.00 -27.09 17.74
C GLU A 139 8.16 -26.55 16.90
N ASN A 140 8.66 -25.36 17.23
CA ASN A 140 9.70 -24.63 16.49
C ASN A 140 9.43 -24.54 14.98
N LYS A 141 8.15 -24.36 14.60
CA LYS A 141 7.67 -24.23 13.22
C LYS A 141 6.82 -22.99 13.08
N TRP A 142 7.12 -22.18 12.06
CA TRP A 142 6.32 -21.02 11.70
C TRP A 142 5.06 -21.47 10.96
N LYS A 143 3.91 -21.13 11.50
CA LYS A 143 2.60 -21.39 10.89
C LYS A 143 1.65 -20.22 11.13
N LEU A 144 0.55 -20.19 10.39
CA LEU A 144 -0.55 -19.29 10.72
C LEU A 144 -1.12 -19.68 12.09
N PRO A 145 -1.62 -18.71 12.90
CA PRO A 145 -2.28 -19.03 14.16
C PRO A 145 -3.36 -20.09 13.95
N SER A 146 -3.25 -21.20 14.66
CA SER A 146 -4.10 -22.38 14.50
C SER A 146 -4.66 -22.78 15.85
N PHE A 147 -5.97 -23.00 15.91
CA PHE A 147 -6.70 -23.26 17.14
C PHE A 147 -7.57 -24.49 17.00
N GLU A 148 -7.70 -25.25 18.07
CA GLU A 148 -8.66 -26.34 18.14
C GLU A 148 -10.06 -25.78 18.43
N VAL A 149 -11.04 -26.25 17.69
CA VAL A 149 -12.43 -25.82 17.87
C VAL A 149 -13.04 -26.66 18.98
N PRO A 150 -13.47 -26.07 20.10
CA PRO A 150 -14.15 -26.82 21.15
C PRO A 150 -15.53 -27.28 20.68
N ASP A 151 -16.00 -28.42 21.18
CA ASP A 151 -17.29 -29.02 20.76
C ASP A 151 -18.50 -28.10 21.02
N ASN A 152 -18.37 -27.15 21.96
CA ASN A 152 -19.40 -26.16 22.29
C ASN A 152 -19.29 -24.85 21.49
N ALA A 153 -18.37 -24.76 20.51
CA ALA A 153 -18.18 -23.56 19.72
C ALA A 153 -19.42 -23.24 18.89
N ARG A 154 -19.88 -21.98 18.95
CA ARG A 154 -21.01 -21.51 18.14
C ARG A 154 -20.71 -21.51 16.64
N SER A 155 -19.49 -21.12 16.26
CA SER A 155 -19.06 -21.09 14.85
C SER A 155 -17.53 -20.98 14.74
N LEU A 156 -17.00 -21.24 13.54
CA LEU A 156 -15.57 -21.20 13.26
C LEU A 156 -14.94 -19.81 13.46
N HIS A 157 -15.61 -18.74 13.01
CA HIS A 157 -15.06 -17.39 13.14
C HIS A 157 -14.99 -16.92 14.60
N TYR A 158 -16.00 -17.25 15.42
CA TYR A 158 -16.00 -17.00 16.86
C TYR A 158 -14.91 -17.80 17.57
N ALA A 159 -14.71 -19.08 17.21
CA ALA A 159 -13.61 -19.88 17.75
C ALA A 159 -12.24 -19.26 17.39
N ALA A 160 -12.09 -18.76 16.15
CA ALA A 160 -10.89 -18.06 15.73
C ALA A 160 -10.65 -16.73 16.49
N ASP A 161 -11.71 -15.96 16.78
CA ASP A 161 -11.61 -14.72 17.58
C ASP A 161 -11.16 -15.01 19.00
N ASN A 162 -11.80 -15.99 19.65
CA ASN A 162 -11.45 -16.37 21.02
C ASN A 162 -10.03 -16.92 21.09
N GLY A 163 -9.64 -17.78 20.13
CA GLY A 163 -8.28 -18.29 20.02
C GLY A 163 -7.25 -17.18 19.83
N LEU A 164 -7.54 -16.22 18.96
CA LEU A 164 -6.65 -15.07 18.75
C LEU A 164 -6.49 -14.23 20.01
N ARG A 165 -7.58 -13.94 20.73
CA ARG A 165 -7.54 -13.17 21.98
C ARG A 165 -6.82 -13.92 23.09
N SER A 166 -7.00 -15.24 23.18
CA SER A 166 -6.23 -16.05 24.13
C SER A 166 -4.73 -16.06 23.83
N LEU A 167 -4.34 -15.97 22.55
CA LEU A 167 -2.94 -16.04 22.14
C LEU A 167 -2.22 -14.68 22.18
N GLY A 168 -2.94 -13.61 21.82
CA GLY A 168 -2.40 -12.28 21.51
C GLY A 168 -2.95 -11.15 22.39
N GLY A 169 -3.76 -11.48 23.39
CA GLY A 169 -4.46 -10.53 24.26
C GLY A 169 -5.64 -9.83 23.60
N ASP A 170 -6.33 -9.00 24.39
CA ASP A 170 -7.51 -8.22 23.97
C ASP A 170 -7.14 -6.87 23.31
N SER A 171 -5.85 -6.54 23.21
CA SER A 171 -5.33 -5.25 22.73
C SER A 171 -5.36 -5.08 21.20
N MET A 172 -6.16 -5.89 20.50
CA MET A 172 -6.28 -5.88 19.04
C MET A 172 -7.72 -5.65 18.59
N ASN A 173 -7.89 -4.69 17.70
CA ASN A 173 -9.12 -4.50 16.95
C ASN A 173 -9.01 -5.23 15.60
N THR A 174 -9.72 -6.34 15.49
CA THR A 174 -9.76 -7.17 14.28
C THR A 174 -11.15 -7.19 13.67
N TRP A 175 -11.19 -7.28 12.34
CA TRP A 175 -12.40 -7.39 11.57
C TRP A 175 -12.42 -8.68 10.76
N THR A 176 -13.49 -9.45 10.90
CA THR A 176 -13.70 -10.68 10.13
C THR A 176 -14.31 -10.35 8.78
N VAL A 177 -13.64 -10.76 7.70
CA VAL A 177 -14.07 -10.43 6.33
C VAL A 177 -15.35 -11.17 5.96
N SER A 178 -15.38 -12.48 6.24
CA SER A 178 -16.51 -13.35 5.95
C SER A 178 -16.56 -14.52 6.93
N TYR A 179 -17.76 -15.07 7.13
CA TYR A 179 -17.94 -16.29 7.92
C TYR A 179 -17.58 -17.57 7.16
N THR A 180 -17.45 -17.47 5.83
CA THR A 180 -17.00 -18.55 4.97
C THR A 180 -15.49 -18.74 5.10
N PRO A 181 -15.00 -19.98 5.29
CA PRO A 181 -13.57 -20.26 5.30
C PRO A 181 -12.98 -19.99 3.91
N ALA A 182 -11.83 -19.31 3.89
CA ALA A 182 -11.13 -18.95 2.67
C ALA A 182 -10.45 -20.15 2.01
N ALA A 183 -9.96 -21.10 2.82
CA ALA A 183 -9.38 -22.35 2.36
C ALA A 183 -9.40 -23.40 3.45
N VAL A 184 -9.07 -24.64 3.08
CA VAL A 184 -8.87 -25.77 3.99
C VAL A 184 -7.46 -26.29 3.80
N LEU A 185 -6.65 -26.24 4.86
CA LEU A 185 -5.33 -26.86 4.88
C LEU A 185 -5.48 -28.35 5.19
N LYS A 186 -4.79 -29.17 4.41
CA LYS A 186 -4.76 -30.62 4.60
C LYS A 186 -3.45 -30.97 5.31
N SER A 187 -3.54 -31.22 6.61
CA SER A 187 -2.40 -31.74 7.38
C SER A 187 -2.17 -33.23 7.07
N LYS A 188 -0.94 -33.71 7.29
CA LYS A 188 -0.56 -35.13 7.19
C LYS A 188 -1.41 -36.01 8.11
N ASP A 189 -1.86 -35.47 9.23
CA ASP A 189 -2.71 -36.15 10.21
C ASP A 189 -4.19 -36.24 9.79
N ASN A 190 -4.52 -35.75 8.59
CA ASN A 190 -5.87 -35.75 8.02
C ASN A 190 -6.92 -35.06 8.92
N VAL A 191 -6.46 -34.08 9.69
CA VAL A 191 -7.25 -33.12 10.45
C VAL A 191 -7.48 -31.90 9.55
N PRO A 192 -8.73 -31.57 9.19
CA PRO A 192 -9.02 -30.42 8.36
C PRO A 192 -8.86 -29.13 9.17
N GLU A 193 -8.05 -28.21 8.66
CA GLU A 193 -7.86 -26.88 9.24
C GLU A 193 -8.51 -25.83 8.35
N PHE A 194 -9.56 -25.19 8.84
CA PHE A 194 -10.31 -24.18 8.10
C PHE A 194 -9.71 -22.80 8.33
N LEU A 195 -9.28 -22.12 7.27
CA LEU A 195 -8.68 -20.79 7.34
C LEU A 195 -9.75 -19.70 7.29
N ILE A 196 -9.80 -18.85 8.31
CA ILE A 196 -10.64 -17.65 8.36
C ILE A 196 -9.78 -16.42 8.07
N LYS A 197 -10.19 -15.59 7.11
CA LYS A 197 -9.50 -14.35 6.77
C LYS A 197 -9.98 -13.20 7.67
N LYS A 198 -9.03 -12.49 8.28
CA LYS A 198 -9.28 -11.30 9.10
C LYS A 198 -8.32 -10.17 8.77
N HIS A 199 -8.78 -8.95 9.01
CA HIS A 199 -7.97 -7.76 8.96
C HIS A 199 -7.70 -7.21 10.36
N ILE A 200 -6.47 -6.79 10.61
CA ILE A 200 -6.18 -5.97 11.78
C ILE A 200 -6.43 -4.51 11.40
N LEU A 201 -7.24 -3.82 12.20
CA LEU A 201 -7.54 -2.40 12.00
C LEU A 201 -6.63 -1.53 12.85
N GLN A 202 -6.43 -1.91 14.11
CA GLN A 202 -5.60 -1.21 15.08
C GLN A 202 -5.21 -2.15 16.21
N GLY A 203 -4.13 -1.85 16.91
CA GLY A 203 -3.74 -2.52 18.15
C GLY A 203 -2.40 -3.23 18.05
N VAL A 204 -2.05 -3.94 19.11
CA VAL A 204 -0.75 -4.61 19.25
C VAL A 204 -1.00 -6.05 19.63
N PHE A 205 -0.32 -6.97 18.94
CA PHE A 205 -0.31 -8.38 19.30
C PHE A 205 0.61 -8.58 20.52
N GLN A 206 0.04 -8.98 21.65
CA GLN A 206 0.75 -9.25 22.90
C GLN A 206 0.82 -10.77 23.10
N PRO A 207 1.93 -11.42 22.72
CA PRO A 207 2.04 -12.87 22.81
C PRO A 207 2.09 -13.36 24.26
N ASP A 208 1.57 -14.56 24.49
CA ASP A 208 1.92 -15.35 25.66
C ASP A 208 3.41 -15.72 25.70
N ALA A 209 3.93 -16.02 26.90
CA ALA A 209 5.37 -16.28 27.13
C ALA A 209 5.96 -17.44 26.28
N ASN A 210 5.11 -18.36 25.82
CA ASN A 210 5.50 -19.55 25.07
C ASN A 210 5.44 -19.35 23.53
N VAL A 211 5.04 -18.16 23.09
CA VAL A 211 4.68 -17.90 21.70
C VAL A 211 5.57 -16.81 21.12
N GLU A 212 6.23 -17.11 20.02
CA GLU A 212 6.91 -16.11 19.20
C GLU A 212 6.03 -15.73 18.03
N PHE A 213 6.05 -14.45 17.65
CA PHE A 213 5.26 -13.96 16.52
C PHE A 213 6.10 -13.05 15.64
N ALA A 214 5.65 -12.94 14.39
CA ALA A 214 6.24 -12.11 13.36
C ALA A 214 5.14 -11.63 12.43
N TRP A 215 5.16 -10.36 12.06
CA TRP A 215 4.40 -9.86 10.92
C TRP A 215 5.26 -9.98 9.70
N LEU A 216 4.86 -10.72 8.65
CA LEU A 216 5.68 -11.03 7.47
C LEU A 216 4.99 -10.72 6.15
N CYS A 217 5.76 -10.32 5.14
CA CYS A 217 5.30 -10.21 3.75
C CYS A 217 5.30 -11.57 3.07
N LYS A 218 4.54 -11.70 1.96
CA LYS A 218 4.48 -12.93 1.15
C LYS A 218 5.85 -13.54 0.83
N ASN A 219 6.83 -12.72 0.45
CA ASN A 219 8.19 -13.18 0.12
C ASN A 219 8.94 -13.74 1.34
N GLU A 220 8.79 -13.11 2.51
CA GLU A 220 9.45 -13.56 3.74
C GLU A 220 8.78 -14.83 4.30
N ILE A 221 7.46 -14.98 4.10
CA ILE A 221 6.73 -16.19 4.48
C ILE A 221 7.24 -17.40 3.70
N LYS A 222 7.55 -17.21 2.41
CA LYS A 222 8.12 -18.26 1.56
C LYS A 222 9.44 -18.80 2.09
N GLU A 223 10.27 -17.95 2.69
CA GLU A 223 11.57 -18.34 3.23
C GLU A 223 11.48 -19.00 4.61
N LYS A 224 10.46 -18.64 5.42
CA LYS A 224 10.32 -19.13 6.81
C LYS A 224 9.50 -20.40 6.97
N VAL A 225 8.60 -20.69 6.04
CA VAL A 225 7.63 -21.77 6.18
C VAL A 225 7.95 -22.92 5.23
N ASP A 226 7.58 -24.15 5.62
CA ASP A 226 7.76 -25.34 4.80
C ASP A 226 7.15 -25.17 3.39
N GLU A 227 7.85 -25.63 2.35
CA GLU A 227 7.46 -25.42 0.95
C GLU A 227 6.06 -25.99 0.62
N ASP A 228 5.75 -27.17 1.17
CA ASP A 228 4.44 -27.81 0.99
C ASP A 228 3.30 -27.00 1.64
N TYR A 229 3.58 -26.38 2.79
CA TYR A 229 2.62 -25.54 3.47
C TYR A 229 2.45 -24.21 2.72
N PHE A 230 3.56 -23.61 2.26
CA PHE A 230 3.55 -22.39 1.48
C PHE A 230 2.70 -22.54 0.21
N LYS A 231 2.84 -23.64 -0.53
CA LYS A 231 2.02 -23.93 -1.72
C LYS A 231 0.51 -23.95 -1.44
N GLN A 232 0.08 -24.38 -0.26
CA GLN A 232 -1.34 -24.38 0.11
C GLN A 232 -1.86 -22.97 0.42
N ILE A 233 -1.03 -22.11 1.01
CA ILE A 233 -1.43 -20.75 1.42
C ILE A 233 -1.11 -19.68 0.37
N GLU A 234 -0.24 -19.95 -0.61
CA GLU A 234 0.31 -18.97 -1.55
C GLU A 234 -0.78 -18.17 -2.30
N VAL A 235 -1.88 -18.83 -2.63
CA VAL A 235 -3.02 -18.22 -3.34
C VAL A 235 -3.79 -17.23 -2.45
N LEU A 236 -3.69 -17.36 -1.13
CA LEU A 236 -4.40 -16.55 -0.14
C LEU A 236 -3.60 -15.32 0.30
N LEU A 237 -2.27 -15.36 0.14
CA LEU A 237 -1.30 -14.33 0.54
C LEU A 237 -1.13 -13.22 -0.50
#